data_AF-A0A8B9YT03-F1
#
_entry.id   AF-A0A8B9YT03-F1
#
_cell.length_a   1.000
_cell.length_b   1.000
_cell.length_c   1.000
_cell.angle_alpha   90.00
_cell.angle_beta   90.00
_cell.angle_gamma   90.00
#
_symmetry.space_group_name_H-M   'P 1'
#
loop_
_entity.id
_entity.type
_entity.pdbx_description
1 polymer ?
#
loop_
_entity_poly.entity_id
_entity_poly.type
_entity_poly.pdbx_seq_one_letter_code
_entity_poly.pdbx_strand_id
1 'polypeptide(L)'
;MGVGRVSMWLLWTTLLLVLPLGGLGPPLCPREPFYFLIAIMKMLENKNDGSLYTPDNLLVCPAETLRCFRLELSVIGFEEGPSVGIVVFRLQRLLDALGSRLWVIDQGPCPPCEGHPQRPVPLFLAKLLELLQGTCARDLPSA
;
A
#
# COMPACT_ATOMS: atom_id res chain seq x y z
N MET A 1 49.54 -34.01 9.18
CA MET A 1 48.62 -32.86 9.29
C MET A 1 47.82 -32.80 8.00
N GLY A 2 46.58 -33.31 8.02
CA GLY A 2 45.73 -33.42 6.82
C GLY A 2 44.97 -32.13 6.58
N VAL A 3 45.16 -31.53 5.41
CA VAL A 3 44.34 -30.42 4.92
C VAL A 3 43.03 -31.01 4.40
N GLY A 4 41.94 -30.78 5.14
CA GLY A 4 40.62 -31.31 4.83
C GLY A 4 40.11 -30.78 3.49
N ARG A 5 39.74 -31.70 2.59
CA ARG A 5 38.94 -31.38 1.40
C ARG A 5 37.56 -30.91 1.86
N VAL A 6 37.30 -29.62 1.76
CA VAL A 6 35.96 -29.06 1.93
C VAL A 6 35.10 -29.59 0.78
N SER A 7 34.09 -30.41 1.10
CA SER A 7 33.23 -31.04 0.12
C SER A 7 32.42 -29.98 -0.62
N MET A 8 32.58 -29.93 -1.95
CA MET A 8 31.94 -28.97 -2.86
C MET A 8 30.40 -28.98 -2.79
N TRP A 9 29.82 -30.03 -2.18
CA TRP A 9 28.40 -30.20 -1.92
C TRP A 9 27.83 -29.30 -0.81
N LEU A 10 28.64 -28.86 0.16
CA LEU A 10 28.17 -27.99 1.27
C LEU A 10 28.06 -26.51 0.89
N LEU A 11 28.72 -26.09 -0.19
CA LEU A 11 28.65 -24.72 -0.71
C LEU A 11 27.38 -24.46 -1.53
N TRP A 12 26.80 -25.50 -2.16
CA TRP A 12 25.55 -25.36 -2.93
C TRP A 12 24.32 -25.24 -2.03
N THR A 13 24.32 -25.84 -0.85
CA THR A 13 23.20 -25.72 0.10
C THR A 13 23.18 -24.37 0.82
N THR A 14 24.33 -23.72 0.99
CA THR A 14 24.40 -22.37 1.57
C THR A 14 24.00 -21.28 0.58
N LEU A 15 24.21 -21.49 -0.72
CA LEU A 15 23.80 -20.53 -1.76
C LEU A 15 22.27 -20.44 -1.94
N LEU A 16 21.52 -21.49 -1.56
CA LEU A 16 20.06 -21.52 -1.65
C LEU A 16 19.34 -20.88 -0.45
N LEU A 17 20.06 -20.55 0.63
CA LEU A 17 19.50 -19.87 1.81
C LEU A 17 19.58 -18.34 1.75
N VAL A 18 20.17 -17.78 0.67
CA VAL A 18 20.26 -16.33 0.43
C VAL A 18 19.58 -15.95 -0.88
N LEU A 19 18.50 -16.66 -1.25
CA LEU A 19 17.55 -16.12 -2.21
C LEU A 19 16.67 -15.13 -1.44
N PRO A 20 16.79 -13.79 -1.64
CA PRO A 20 15.71 -12.92 -1.24
C PRO A 20 14.54 -13.29 -2.16
N LEU A 21 13.59 -14.07 -1.64
CA LEU A 21 12.29 -14.28 -2.26
C LEU A 21 11.52 -12.94 -2.17
N GLY A 22 11.89 -12.02 -3.05
CA GLY A 22 11.41 -10.65 -3.08
C GLY A 22 12.10 -9.96 -4.24
N GLY A 23 11.63 -10.24 -5.46
CA GLY A 23 12.13 -9.59 -6.65
C GLY A 23 12.08 -8.08 -6.50
N LEU A 24 13.15 -7.40 -6.95
CA LEU A 24 13.17 -5.95 -7.15
C LEU A 24 12.16 -5.59 -8.26
N GLY A 25 10.88 -5.54 -7.91
CA GLY A 25 10.00 -4.56 -8.54
C GLY A 25 10.45 -3.15 -8.12
N PRO A 26 10.11 -2.10 -8.88
CA PRO A 26 10.36 -0.72 -8.44
C PRO A 26 9.89 -0.54 -7.00
N PRO A 27 10.65 0.17 -6.15
CA PRO A 27 10.43 0.24 -4.69
C PRO A 27 9.07 0.83 -4.28
N LEU A 28 8.26 1.27 -5.23
CA LEU A 28 6.98 1.93 -5.03
C LEU A 28 5.79 1.16 -5.63
N CYS A 29 6.01 -0.07 -6.14
CA CYS A 29 4.97 -0.91 -6.75
C CYS A 29 4.77 -2.29 -6.14
N PRO A 30 4.47 -2.38 -4.83
CA PRO A 30 3.93 -3.63 -4.29
C PRO A 30 2.57 -3.91 -4.96
N ARG A 31 2.35 -5.14 -5.43
CA ARG A 31 1.05 -5.57 -5.98
C ARG A 31 0.03 -5.86 -4.88
N GLU A 32 0.53 -6.07 -3.66
CA GLU A 32 -0.22 -6.50 -2.49
C GLU A 32 -1.36 -5.54 -2.10
N PRO A 33 -1.18 -4.20 -2.07
CA PRO A 33 -2.27 -3.27 -1.77
C PRO A 33 -3.45 -3.39 -2.74
N PHE A 34 -3.17 -3.65 -4.02
CA PHE A 34 -4.21 -3.79 -5.04
C PHE A 34 -5.14 -4.97 -4.76
N TYR A 35 -4.59 -6.11 -4.31
CA TYR A 35 -5.41 -7.28 -3.98
C TYR A 35 -6.38 -6.98 -2.82
N PHE A 36 -5.91 -6.30 -1.78
CA PHE A 36 -6.77 -5.94 -0.65
C PHE A 36 -7.81 -4.88 -1.02
N LEU A 37 -7.44 -3.88 -1.82
CA LEU A 37 -8.37 -2.88 -2.34
C LEU A 37 -9.50 -3.50 -3.16
N ILE A 38 -9.15 -4.35 -4.13
CA ILE A 38 -10.14 -5.03 -4.98
C ILE A 38 -11.02 -5.96 -4.12
N ALA A 39 -10.46 -6.63 -3.12
CA ALA A 39 -11.23 -7.46 -2.19
C ALA A 39 -12.26 -6.64 -1.41
N ILE A 40 -11.87 -5.48 -0.87
CA ILE A 40 -12.80 -4.57 -0.18
C ILE A 40 -13.89 -4.11 -1.14
N MET A 41 -13.53 -3.63 -2.34
CA MET A 41 -14.50 -3.18 -3.35
C MET A 41 -15.56 -4.26 -3.67
N LYS A 42 -15.13 -5.52 -3.81
CA LYS A 42 -16.06 -6.67 -4.02
C LYS A 42 -16.93 -6.96 -2.81
N MET A 43 -16.39 -6.84 -1.59
CA MET A 43 -17.16 -7.05 -0.36
C MET A 43 -18.25 -5.99 -0.15
N LEU A 44 -18.04 -4.78 -0.68
CA LEU A 44 -18.88 -3.61 -0.47
C LEU A 44 -19.82 -3.27 -1.64
N GLU A 45 -19.83 -4.07 -2.71
CA GLU A 45 -20.48 -3.78 -4.00
C GLU A 45 -21.95 -3.33 -3.90
N ASN A 46 -22.64 -3.60 -2.78
CA ASN A 46 -24.04 -3.21 -2.55
C ASN A 46 -24.35 -2.66 -1.13
N LYS A 47 -23.34 -2.24 -0.35
CA LYS A 47 -23.53 -2.07 1.11
C LYS A 47 -23.25 -0.70 1.70
N ASN A 48 -22.65 0.23 0.96
CA ASN A 48 -22.13 1.43 1.58
C ASN A 48 -22.72 2.72 0.98
N ASP A 49 -23.56 3.39 1.77
CA ASP A 49 -24.12 4.72 1.51
C ASP A 49 -23.29 5.86 2.15
N GLY A 50 -22.22 5.51 2.86
CA GLY A 50 -21.31 6.44 3.52
C GLY A 50 -20.46 7.26 2.55
N SER A 51 -20.02 8.42 3.03
CA SER A 51 -19.08 9.29 2.33
C SER A 51 -17.83 9.51 3.18
N LEU A 52 -16.68 9.47 2.52
CA LEU A 52 -15.35 9.54 3.15
C LEU A 52 -14.52 10.65 2.55
N TYR A 53 -13.66 11.26 3.37
CA TYR A 53 -12.73 12.28 2.92
C TYR A 53 -11.74 11.69 1.90
N THR A 54 -11.75 12.23 0.68
CA THR A 54 -11.03 11.64 -0.45
C THR A 54 -10.02 12.62 -1.04
N PRO A 55 -8.73 12.49 -0.70
CA PRO A 55 -7.67 13.24 -1.35
C PRO A 55 -7.57 12.98 -2.86
N ASP A 56 -7.14 13.98 -3.62
CA ASP A 56 -7.14 13.93 -5.09
C ASP A 56 -5.80 13.63 -5.74
N ASN A 57 -4.68 13.89 -5.07
CA ASN A 57 -3.35 13.69 -5.64
C ASN A 57 -2.35 13.26 -4.56
N LEU A 58 -1.41 12.40 -4.92
CA LEU A 58 -0.26 12.01 -4.08
C LEU A 58 0.97 12.90 -4.31
N LEU A 59 0.85 13.96 -5.13
CA LEU A 59 1.97 14.86 -5.43
C LEU A 59 2.16 15.92 -4.35
N VAL A 60 1.06 16.32 -3.71
CA VAL A 60 1.02 17.31 -2.64
C VAL A 60 0.82 16.56 -1.33
N CYS A 61 1.77 16.69 -0.41
CA CYS A 61 1.71 16.05 0.91
C CYS A 61 1.45 14.53 0.83
N PRO A 62 2.33 13.76 0.19
CA PRO A 62 2.12 12.33 -0.07
C PRO A 62 1.88 11.52 1.20
N ALA A 63 2.63 11.82 2.27
CA ALA A 63 2.51 11.12 3.54
C ALA A 63 1.17 11.40 4.24
N GLU A 64 0.78 12.67 4.35
CA GLU A 64 -0.50 13.08 4.93
C GLU A 64 -1.68 12.59 4.10
N THR A 65 -1.54 12.56 2.78
CA THR A 65 -2.54 11.99 1.87
C THR A 65 -2.76 10.51 2.17
N LEU A 66 -1.70 9.70 2.24
CA LEU A 66 -1.81 8.28 2.59
C LEU A 66 -2.35 8.09 4.03
N ARG A 67 -1.99 8.98 4.95
CA ARG A 67 -2.53 8.97 6.32
C ARG A 67 -4.04 9.22 6.32
N CYS A 68 -4.54 10.15 5.51
CA CYS A 68 -5.98 10.40 5.38
C CYS A 68 -6.71 9.17 4.84
N PHE A 69 -6.23 8.57 3.73
CA PHE A 69 -6.78 7.31 3.23
C PHE A 69 -6.80 6.20 4.29
N ARG A 70 -5.73 6.08 5.10
CA ARG A 70 -5.67 5.12 6.20
C ARG A 70 -6.73 5.38 7.26
N LEU A 71 -6.94 6.65 7.66
CA LEU A 71 -7.96 7.02 8.65
C LEU A 71 -9.36 6.70 8.14
N GLU A 72 -9.69 7.10 6.92
CA GLU A 72 -11.01 6.84 6.33
C GLU A 72 -11.26 5.35 6.08
N LEU A 73 -10.23 4.57 5.72
CA LEU A 73 -10.33 3.11 5.66
C LEU A 73 -10.72 2.50 7.01
N SER A 74 -10.35 3.11 8.15
CA SER A 74 -10.74 2.61 9.47
C SER A 74 -12.25 2.74 9.72
N VAL A 75 -12.89 3.76 9.14
CA VAL A 75 -14.34 3.96 9.18
C VAL A 75 -15.03 2.79 8.49
N ILE A 76 -14.60 2.45 7.26
CA ILE A 76 -15.10 1.27 6.52
C ILE A 76 -14.92 0.00 7.36
N GLY A 77 -13.73 -0.22 7.92
CA GLY A 77 -13.45 -1.42 8.70
C GLY A 77 -14.31 -1.53 9.97
N PHE A 78 -14.69 -0.39 10.55
CA PHE A 78 -15.55 -0.32 11.74
C PHE A 78 -17.03 -0.56 11.39
N GLU A 79 -17.53 0.10 10.35
CA GLU A 79 -18.95 0.05 9.95
C GLU A 79 -19.35 -1.32 9.37
N GLU A 80 -18.46 -1.93 8.59
CA GLU A 80 -18.78 -3.16 7.82
C GLU A 80 -18.49 -4.44 8.62
N GLY A 81 -17.88 -4.31 9.80
CA GLY A 81 -17.64 -5.41 10.73
C GLY A 81 -16.36 -6.23 10.47
N PRO A 82 -16.15 -7.31 11.26
CA PRO A 82 -14.84 -7.94 11.41
C PRO A 82 -14.23 -8.50 10.12
N SER A 83 -15.06 -9.04 9.22
CA SER A 83 -14.58 -9.63 7.96
C SER A 83 -13.95 -8.58 7.05
N VAL A 84 -14.58 -7.42 6.89
CA VAL A 84 -14.02 -6.30 6.12
C VAL A 84 -12.88 -5.65 6.90
N GLY A 85 -13.04 -5.49 8.22
CA GLY A 85 -12.03 -4.93 9.11
C GLY A 85 -10.66 -5.61 9.03
N ILE A 86 -10.60 -6.95 8.91
CA ILE A 86 -9.32 -7.67 8.74
C ILE A 86 -8.63 -7.30 7.42
N VAL A 87 -9.40 -7.17 6.34
CA VAL A 87 -8.88 -6.84 5.01
C VAL A 87 -8.40 -5.38 4.99
N VAL A 88 -9.19 -4.47 5.57
CA VAL A 88 -8.84 -3.07 5.81
C VAL A 88 -7.54 -2.95 6.60
N PHE A 89 -7.42 -3.67 7.72
CA PHE A 89 -6.22 -3.61 8.57
C PHE A 89 -4.95 -4.03 7.80
N ARG A 90 -5.03 -5.08 6.97
CA ARG A 90 -3.91 -5.51 6.12
C ARG A 90 -3.53 -4.44 5.10
N LEU A 91 -4.52 -3.81 4.46
CA LEU A 91 -4.28 -2.71 3.54
C LEU A 91 -3.62 -1.52 4.25
N GLN A 92 -4.13 -1.10 5.41
CA GLN A 92 -3.58 0.00 6.20
C GLN A 92 -2.10 -0.21 6.54
N ARG A 93 -1.71 -1.44 6.94
CA ARG A 93 -0.29 -1.74 7.21
C ARG A 93 0.61 -1.57 5.99
N LEU A 94 0.11 -1.88 4.79
CA LEU A 94 0.86 -1.67 3.56
C LEU A 94 0.95 -0.18 3.22
N LEU A 95 -0.12 0.58 3.44
CA LEU A 95 -0.10 2.04 3.28
C LEU A 95 0.86 2.72 4.26
N ASP A 96 0.93 2.25 5.52
CA ASP A 96 1.90 2.73 6.51
C ASP A 96 3.34 2.50 6.04
N ALA A 97 3.63 1.30 5.51
CA ALA A 97 4.94 0.98 4.96
C ALA A 97 5.30 1.86 3.75
N LEU A 98 4.32 2.20 2.90
CA LEU A 98 4.52 3.14 1.79
C LEU A 98 4.73 4.58 2.29
N GLY A 99 3.88 5.06 3.19
CA GLY A 99 3.95 6.40 3.77
C GLY A 99 5.27 6.68 4.47
N SER A 100 5.84 5.70 5.18
CA SER A 100 7.14 5.84 5.84
C SER A 100 8.30 6.11 4.88
N ARG A 101 8.18 5.70 3.61
CA ARG A 101 9.17 6.00 2.56
C ARG A 101 9.01 7.42 1.99
N LEU A 102 7.84 8.03 2.18
CA LEU A 102 7.47 9.33 1.63
C LEU A 102 7.68 10.48 2.62
N TRP A 103 7.90 10.19 3.91
CA TRP A 103 8.16 11.19 4.97
C TRP A 103 9.41 12.05 4.78
N VAL A 104 10.26 11.75 3.81
CA VAL A 104 11.51 12.50 3.57
C VAL A 104 11.27 13.79 2.77
N ILE A 105 10.10 13.96 2.16
CA ILE A 105 9.80 15.15 1.33
C ILE A 105 9.05 16.17 2.19
N ASP A 106 9.78 17.14 2.73
CA ASP A 106 9.18 18.28 3.45
C ASP A 106 8.43 19.18 2.45
N GLN A 107 7.11 19.26 2.59
CA GLN A 107 6.21 19.94 1.63
C GLN A 107 5.29 20.94 2.34
N GLY A 108 5.84 21.84 3.15
CA GLY A 108 5.07 22.95 3.72
C GLY A 108 3.83 22.51 4.54
N PRO A 109 2.85 23.41 4.77
CA PRO A 109 1.66 23.08 5.53
C PRO A 109 0.69 22.19 4.72
N CYS A 110 0.55 20.94 5.14
CA CYS A 110 -0.41 20.00 4.58
C CYS A 110 -1.81 20.22 5.15
N PRO A 111 -2.88 20.10 4.33
CA PRO A 111 -4.24 20.22 4.81
C PRO A 111 -4.61 19.06 5.77
N PRO A 112 -5.51 19.28 6.74
CA PRO A 112 -6.10 18.20 7.53
C PRO A 112 -6.98 17.29 6.65
N CYS A 113 -7.25 16.07 7.10
CA CYS A 113 -8.02 15.08 6.32
C CYS A 113 -9.44 15.59 6.02
N GLU A 114 -10.07 16.25 6.98
CA GLU A 114 -11.39 16.87 6.87
C GLU A 114 -11.45 18.03 5.86
N GLY A 115 -10.29 18.50 5.39
CA GLY A 115 -10.17 19.50 4.33
C GLY A 115 -10.34 18.95 2.93
N HIS A 116 -10.40 17.62 2.75
CA HIS A 116 -10.62 16.98 1.46
C HIS A 116 -12.11 16.85 1.11
N PRO A 117 -12.47 16.72 -0.18
CA PRO A 117 -13.86 16.49 -0.56
C PRO A 117 -14.34 15.12 -0.06
N GLN A 118 -15.57 15.04 0.43
CA GLN A 118 -16.18 13.75 0.73
C GLN A 118 -16.68 13.07 -0.55
N ARG A 119 -16.45 11.76 -0.68
CA ARG A 119 -16.97 10.95 -1.80
C ARG A 119 -17.58 9.66 -1.30
N PRO A 120 -18.57 9.11 -2.01
CA PRO A 120 -19.09 7.76 -1.75
C PRO A 120 -17.97 6.72 -1.67
N VAL A 121 -18.13 5.73 -0.80
CA VAL A 121 -17.12 4.69 -0.57
C VAL A 121 -16.58 4.02 -1.85
N PRO A 122 -17.41 3.68 -2.86
CA PRO A 122 -16.87 3.14 -4.12
C PRO A 122 -15.90 4.10 -4.83
N LEU A 123 -16.19 5.40 -4.82
CA LEU A 123 -15.34 6.43 -5.43
C LEU A 123 -14.09 6.70 -4.59
N PHE A 124 -14.19 6.66 -3.26
CA PHE A 124 -13.03 6.73 -2.36
C PHE A 124 -12.04 5.59 -2.65
N LEU A 125 -12.52 4.33 -2.70
CA LEU A 125 -11.69 3.16 -2.97
C LEU A 125 -11.09 3.19 -4.38
N ALA A 126 -11.89 3.59 -5.38
CA ALA A 126 -11.42 3.75 -6.76
C ALA A 126 -10.32 4.83 -6.84
N LYS A 127 -10.47 5.94 -6.12
CA LYS A 127 -9.46 7.00 -6.10
C LYS A 127 -8.15 6.55 -5.46
N LEU A 128 -8.21 5.79 -4.36
CA LEU A 128 -7.02 5.21 -3.75
C LEU A 128 -6.31 4.25 -4.72
N LEU A 129 -7.07 3.40 -5.42
CA LEU A 129 -6.52 2.50 -6.44
C LEU A 129 -5.86 3.27 -7.59
N GLU A 130 -6.53 4.29 -8.13
CA GLU A 130 -6.01 5.17 -9.18
C GLU A 130 -4.67 5.80 -8.77
N LEU A 131 -4.60 6.33 -7.55
CA LEU A 131 -3.41 7.00 -7.04
C LEU A 131 -2.23 6.04 -6.88
N LEU A 132 -2.46 4.84 -6.32
CA LEU A 132 -1.41 3.82 -6.17
C LEU A 132 -0.95 3.26 -7.53
N GLN A 133 -1.84 3.14 -8.51
CA GLN A 133 -1.46 2.75 -9.88
C GLN A 133 -0.70 3.87 -10.59
N GLY A 134 -1.10 5.12 -10.38
CA GLY A 134 -0.47 6.30 -10.98
C GLY A 134 0.96 6.53 -10.47
N THR A 135 1.23 6.28 -9.19
CA THR A 135 2.62 6.27 -8.68
C THR A 135 3.44 5.20 -9.38
N CYS A 136 2.84 4.03 -9.60
CA CYS A 136 3.52 2.94 -10.27
C CYS A 136 3.90 3.17 -11.72
N ALA A 137 3.02 3.81 -12.48
CA ALA A 137 3.30 4.10 -13.88
C ALA A 137 4.44 5.12 -14.06
N ARG A 138 4.68 5.99 -13.07
CA ARG A 138 5.73 7.02 -13.13
C ARG A 138 7.13 6.48 -12.84
N ASP A 139 7.25 5.34 -12.16
CA ASP A 139 8.54 4.72 -11.83
C ASP A 139 9.08 3.80 -12.94
N LEU A 140 8.34 3.63 -14.04
CA LEU A 140 8.87 2.94 -15.21
C LEU A 140 9.78 3.91 -15.99
N PRO A 141 11.06 3.59 -16.23
CA PRO A 141 11.87 4.37 -17.15
C PRO A 141 11.19 4.35 -18.52
N SER A 142 11.00 5.53 -19.11
CA SER A 142 10.57 5.65 -20.51
C SER A 142 11.58 4.91 -21.38
N ALA A 143 11.10 3.93 -22.15
CA ALA A 143 11.90 3.14 -23.08
C ALA A 143 12.48 4.01 -24.21
#